data_AF-A0A4U9HQL4-F1
#
_entry.id   AF-A0A4U9HQL4-F1
#
_cell.length_a   1.000
_cell.length_b   1.000
_cell.length_c   1.000
_cell.angle_alpha   90.00
_cell.angle_beta   90.00
_cell.angle_gamma   90.00
#
_symmetry.space_group_name_H-M   'P 1'
#
loop_
_entity.id
_entity.type
_entity.pdbx_description
1 polymer ?
#
loop_
_entity_poly.entity_id
_entity_poly.type
_entity_poly.pdbx_seq_one_letter_code
_entity_poly.pdbx_strand_id
1 'polypeptide(L)'
;MGRLPSQRLFNVIGTFAANSEVDGYQMLVNIQDASRLMRYPLGNITGWRLWLNEPLKVDVLSQQTLPEGTKWQDWRERKGELFQAVRMEKNMMGLLLSLIVAVAAFNIITSLGLMVMEKQGEVAILQTQGADAADRSWPCLWCRVPAPGLLARYWGRYSVRCSPAS
;
A
#
# COMPACT_ATOMS: atom_id res chain seq x y z
N MET A 1 -55.27 -16.29 -21.96
CA MET A 1 -55.34 -14.98 -21.28
C MET A 1 -53.93 -14.41 -21.17
N GLY A 2 -53.48 -13.60 -22.12
CA GLY A 2 -52.15 -12.99 -22.11
C GLY A 2 -52.07 -11.82 -21.12
N ARG A 3 -51.02 -11.76 -20.29
CA ARG A 3 -50.79 -10.61 -19.38
C ARG A 3 -50.48 -9.38 -20.21
N LEU A 4 -51.42 -8.42 -20.25
CA LEU A 4 -51.16 -7.10 -20.82
C LEU A 4 -50.03 -6.42 -20.04
N PRO A 5 -48.99 -5.91 -20.72
CA PRO A 5 -47.90 -5.20 -20.07
C PRO A 5 -48.43 -3.92 -19.40
N SER A 6 -47.89 -3.59 -18.24
CA SER A 6 -48.20 -2.34 -17.56
C SER A 6 -47.52 -1.21 -18.32
N GLN A 7 -48.29 -0.28 -18.87
CA GLN A 7 -47.79 0.88 -19.62
C GLN A 7 -48.29 2.17 -18.98
N ARG A 8 -47.42 3.18 -18.90
CA ARG A 8 -47.73 4.50 -18.34
C ARG A 8 -46.94 5.57 -19.11
N LEU A 9 -47.57 6.72 -19.31
CA LEU A 9 -46.93 7.88 -19.92
C LEU A 9 -46.10 8.63 -18.88
N PHE A 10 -44.89 9.04 -19.26
CA PHE A 10 -43.98 9.82 -18.43
C PHE A 10 -43.56 11.07 -19.21
N ASN A 11 -43.42 12.18 -18.50
CA ASN A 11 -42.81 13.39 -19.06
C ASN A 11 -41.30 13.37 -18.79
N VAL A 12 -40.50 13.63 -19.81
CA VAL A 12 -39.04 13.68 -19.69
C VAL A 12 -38.64 15.06 -19.20
N ILE A 13 -38.08 15.13 -17.99
CA ILE A 13 -37.66 16.39 -17.36
C ILE A 13 -36.21 16.76 -17.66
N GLY A 14 -35.41 15.80 -18.13
CA GLY A 14 -34.00 16.00 -18.43
C GLY A 14 -33.29 14.68 -18.77
N THR A 15 -32.07 14.80 -19.27
CA THR A 15 -31.16 13.69 -19.55
C THR A 15 -29.86 13.90 -18.78
N PHE A 16 -29.19 12.81 -18.44
CA PHE A 16 -27.86 12.84 -17.81
C PHE A 16 -26.91 11.95 -18.61
N ALA A 17 -25.63 12.26 -18.57
CA ALA A 17 -24.56 11.45 -19.16
C ALA A 17 -23.53 11.14 -18.07
N ALA A 18 -23.45 9.87 -17.67
CA ALA A 18 -22.42 9.36 -16.77
C ALA A 18 -21.16 8.93 -17.53
N ASN A 19 -21.14 8.99 -18.88
CA ASN A 19 -20.05 8.54 -19.76
C ASN A 19 -19.62 7.11 -19.43
N SER A 20 -20.60 6.25 -19.15
CA SER A 20 -20.40 4.86 -18.75
C SER A 20 -21.49 3.99 -19.36
N GLU A 21 -21.29 2.68 -19.40
CA GLU A 21 -22.28 1.70 -19.89
C GLU A 21 -23.66 1.85 -19.23
N VAL A 22 -23.69 2.43 -18.02
CA VAL A 22 -24.89 2.71 -17.23
C VAL A 22 -25.90 3.61 -17.97
N ASP A 23 -25.44 4.50 -18.85
CA ASP A 23 -26.30 5.44 -19.57
C ASP A 23 -27.26 4.74 -20.56
N GLY A 24 -26.88 3.56 -21.05
CA GLY A 24 -27.67 2.81 -22.05
C GLY A 24 -28.89 2.08 -21.48
N TYR A 25 -28.96 1.85 -20.17
CA TYR A 25 -30.01 1.04 -19.55
C TYR A 25 -30.64 1.65 -18.30
N GLN A 26 -30.17 2.81 -17.83
CA GLN A 26 -30.67 3.41 -16.60
C GLN A 26 -31.68 4.53 -16.89
N MET A 27 -32.87 4.42 -16.30
CA MET A 27 -33.88 5.48 -16.26
C MET A 27 -34.20 5.83 -14.81
N LEU A 28 -34.29 7.12 -14.51
CA LEU A 28 -34.65 7.63 -13.18
C LEU A 28 -36.06 8.22 -13.23
N VAL A 29 -36.90 7.75 -12.32
CA VAL A 29 -38.30 8.19 -12.20
C VAL A 29 -38.65 8.35 -10.73
N ASN A 30 -39.74 9.07 -10.45
CA ASN A 30 -40.25 9.17 -9.08
C ASN A 30 -40.64 7.78 -8.56
N ILE A 31 -40.28 7.47 -7.31
CA ILE A 31 -40.56 6.17 -6.67
C ILE A 31 -42.05 5.83 -6.63
N GLN A 32 -42.93 6.82 -6.49
CA GLN A 32 -44.37 6.62 -6.44
C GLN A 32 -44.90 6.22 -7.83
N ASP A 33 -44.44 6.86 -8.90
CA ASP A 33 -44.82 6.48 -10.26
C ASP A 33 -44.22 5.13 -10.67
N ALA A 34 -42.99 4.84 -10.26
CA ALA A 34 -42.36 3.54 -10.47
C ALA A 34 -43.14 2.41 -9.78
N SER A 35 -43.59 2.63 -8.52
CA SER A 35 -44.38 1.65 -7.78
C SER A 35 -45.69 1.30 -8.49
N ARG A 36 -46.38 2.31 -9.05
CA ARG A 36 -47.61 2.12 -9.83
C ARG A 36 -47.35 1.37 -11.13
N LEU A 37 -46.28 1.71 -11.86
CA LEU A 37 -45.91 1.02 -13.09
C LEU A 37 -45.60 -0.47 -12.83
N MET A 38 -44.83 -0.75 -11.78
CA MET A 38 -44.41 -2.10 -11.36
C MET A 38 -45.48 -2.89 -10.59
N ARG A 39 -46.65 -2.29 -10.35
CA ARG A 39 -47.76 -2.86 -9.57
C ARG A 39 -47.40 -3.21 -8.12
N TYR A 40 -46.55 -2.40 -7.50
CA TYR A 40 -46.29 -2.49 -6.06
C TYR A 40 -47.34 -1.72 -5.25
N PRO A 41 -47.72 -2.21 -4.06
CA PRO A 41 -48.57 -1.47 -3.16
C PRO A 41 -47.89 -0.17 -2.71
N LEU A 42 -48.69 0.87 -2.48
CA LEU A 42 -48.21 2.17 -2.03
C LEU A 42 -47.48 2.01 -0.68
N GLY A 43 -46.26 2.53 -0.59
CA GLY A 43 -45.40 2.38 0.59
C GLY A 43 -44.46 1.17 0.57
N ASN A 44 -44.50 0.32 -0.46
CA ASN A 44 -43.55 -0.79 -0.58
C ASN A 44 -42.17 -0.30 -1.07
N ILE A 45 -41.17 -0.38 -0.19
CA ILE A 45 -39.77 -0.04 -0.48
C ILE A 45 -39.03 -1.34 -0.80
N THR A 46 -38.55 -1.46 -2.04
CA THR A 46 -37.85 -2.68 -2.50
C THR A 46 -36.47 -2.87 -1.87
N GLY A 47 -35.86 -1.80 -1.36
CA GLY A 47 -34.57 -1.88 -0.68
C GLY A 47 -34.06 -0.54 -0.19
N TRP A 48 -33.09 -0.60 0.72
CA TRP A 48 -32.39 0.55 1.26
C TRP A 48 -31.04 0.68 0.57
N ARG A 49 -30.69 1.90 0.14
CA ARG A 49 -29.36 2.22 -0.40
C ARG A 49 -28.59 3.03 0.63
N LEU A 50 -27.51 2.46 1.13
CA LEU A 50 -26.60 3.12 2.07
C LEU A 50 -25.42 3.71 1.28
N TRP A 51 -25.11 4.98 1.55
CA TRP A 51 -23.92 5.65 1.06
C TRP A 51 -22.84 5.60 2.14
N LEU A 52 -21.66 5.13 1.77
CA LEU A 52 -20.52 5.00 2.67
C LEU A 52 -19.46 6.03 2.28
N ASN A 53 -18.93 6.76 3.27
CA ASN A 53 -17.81 7.67 3.06
C ASN A 53 -16.54 6.93 2.62
N GLU A 54 -16.36 5.70 3.11
CA GLU A 54 -15.23 4.84 2.80
C GLU A 54 -15.71 3.56 2.11
N PRO A 55 -15.75 3.51 0.76
CA PRO A 55 -16.39 2.42 0.01
C PRO A 55 -15.69 1.06 0.17
N LEU A 56 -14.45 1.04 0.66
CA LEU A 56 -13.68 -0.19 0.90
C LEU A 56 -13.96 -0.83 2.27
N LYS A 57 -14.66 -0.14 3.19
CA LYS A 57 -15.00 -0.68 4.52
C LYS A 57 -16.28 -1.54 4.54
N VAL A 58 -16.85 -1.85 3.37
CA VAL A 58 -18.10 -2.63 3.26
C VAL A 58 -17.97 -4.03 3.84
N ASP A 59 -16.77 -4.64 3.86
CA ASP A 59 -16.51 -5.97 4.42
C ASP A 59 -16.94 -6.14 5.87
N VAL A 60 -16.86 -5.09 6.68
CA VAL A 60 -17.21 -5.15 8.10
C VAL A 60 -18.73 -5.02 8.30
N LEU A 61 -19.40 -4.30 7.40
CA LEU A 61 -20.85 -4.05 7.47
C LEU A 61 -21.66 -5.21 6.88
N SER A 62 -21.14 -5.86 5.84
CA SER A 62 -21.81 -7.00 5.20
C SER A 62 -21.86 -8.25 6.08
N GLN A 63 -21.05 -8.31 7.14
CA GLN A 63 -21.05 -9.40 8.13
C GLN A 63 -22.12 -9.24 9.21
N GLN A 64 -22.79 -8.08 9.30
CA GLN A 64 -23.83 -7.86 10.29
C GLN A 64 -25.12 -8.59 9.92
N THR A 65 -25.75 -9.21 10.92
CA THR A 65 -27.01 -9.92 10.77
C THR A 65 -28.14 -8.95 10.42
N LEU A 66 -28.75 -9.18 9.25
CA LEU A 66 -29.90 -8.43 8.79
C LEU A 66 -31.21 -9.07 9.27
N PRO A 67 -32.31 -8.30 9.32
CA PRO A 67 -33.65 -8.85 9.51
C PRO A 67 -33.99 -9.92 8.47
N GLU A 68 -34.80 -10.90 8.84
CA GLU A 68 -35.23 -11.97 7.94
C GLU A 68 -35.83 -11.41 6.65
N GLY A 69 -35.40 -11.95 5.51
CA GLY A 69 -35.83 -11.52 4.17
C GLY A 69 -34.98 -10.42 3.52
N THR A 70 -34.00 -9.84 4.24
CA THR A 70 -33.07 -8.86 3.65
C THR A 70 -31.73 -9.51 3.35
N LYS A 71 -31.14 -9.18 2.20
CA LYS A 71 -29.79 -9.61 1.81
C LYS A 71 -28.92 -8.40 1.53
N TRP A 72 -27.67 -8.44 1.97
CA TRP A 72 -26.67 -7.48 1.53
C TRP A 72 -26.42 -7.67 0.04
N GLN A 73 -26.51 -6.59 -0.73
CA GLN A 73 -26.05 -6.53 -2.12
C GLN A 73 -24.94 -5.48 -2.18
N ASP A 74 -23.72 -5.95 -2.42
CA ASP A 74 -22.53 -5.11 -2.49
C ASP A 74 -22.28 -4.66 -3.95
N TRP A 75 -21.84 -3.42 -4.12
CA TRP A 75 -21.41 -2.91 -5.41
C TRP A 75 -20.18 -3.67 -5.93
N ARG A 76 -19.36 -4.25 -5.03
CA ARG A 76 -18.21 -5.10 -5.37
C ARG A 76 -18.61 -6.38 -6.07
N GLU A 77 -19.80 -6.92 -5.84
CA GLU A 77 -20.26 -8.11 -6.55
C GLU A 77 -20.55 -7.81 -8.02
N ARG A 78 -20.99 -6.58 -8.32
CA ARG A 78 -21.24 -6.12 -9.70
C ARG A 78 -20.00 -5.59 -10.42
N LYS A 79 -19.01 -5.10 -9.69
CA LYS A 79 -17.76 -4.51 -10.22
C LYS A 79 -16.52 -5.30 -9.80
N GLY A 80 -16.70 -6.54 -9.38
CA GLY A 80 -15.65 -7.36 -8.75
C GLY A 80 -14.48 -7.63 -9.67
N GLU A 81 -14.75 -7.83 -10.95
CA GLU A 81 -13.72 -8.03 -11.97
C GLU A 81 -12.79 -6.82 -12.09
N LEU A 82 -13.33 -5.59 -12.06
CA LEU A 82 -12.53 -4.37 -12.12
C LEU A 82 -11.61 -4.24 -10.89
N PHE A 83 -12.14 -4.51 -9.70
CA PHE A 83 -11.36 -4.41 -8.47
C PHE A 83 -10.34 -5.56 -8.33
N GLN A 84 -10.67 -6.76 -8.80
CA GLN A 84 -9.72 -7.87 -8.88
C GLN A 84 -8.59 -7.56 -9.86
N ALA A 85 -8.91 -7.01 -11.03
CA ALA A 85 -7.91 -6.60 -12.02
C ALA A 85 -6.94 -5.57 -11.45
N VAL A 86 -7.43 -4.50 -10.80
CA VAL A 86 -6.60 -3.47 -10.18
C VAL A 86 -5.73 -4.04 -9.04
N ARG A 87 -6.27 -4.96 -8.24
CA ARG A 87 -5.48 -5.60 -7.17
C ARG A 87 -4.40 -6.52 -7.73
N MET A 88 -4.71 -7.24 -8.81
CA MET A 88 -3.77 -8.12 -9.51
C MET A 88 -2.65 -7.31 -10.18
N GLU A 89 -2.97 -6.17 -10.79
CA GLU A 89 -2.01 -5.24 -11.37
C GLU A 89 -1.01 -4.74 -10.31
N LYS A 90 -1.51 -4.26 -9.16
CA LYS A 90 -0.65 -3.76 -8.08
C LYS A 90 0.27 -4.85 -7.52
N ASN A 91 -0.22 -6.08 -7.40
CA ASN A 91 0.60 -7.21 -6.95
C ASN A 91 1.70 -7.55 -7.98
N MET A 92 1.37 -7.49 -9.26
CA MET A 92 2.33 -7.73 -10.34
C MET A 92 3.44 -6.67 -10.37
N MET A 93 3.10 -5.39 -10.18
CA MET A 93 4.09 -4.32 -10.03
C MET A 93 5.02 -4.56 -8.83
N GLY A 94 4.46 -4.96 -7.68
CA GLY A 94 5.25 -5.30 -6.49
C GLY A 94 6.20 -6.49 -6.71
N LEU A 95 5.73 -7.54 -7.39
CA LEU A 95 6.53 -8.73 -7.68
C LEU A 95 7.71 -8.40 -8.59
N LEU A 96 7.48 -7.65 -9.67
CA LEU A 96 8.54 -7.21 -10.58
C LEU A 96 9.60 -6.35 -9.87
N LEU A 97 9.17 -5.37 -9.07
CA LEU A 97 10.08 -4.52 -8.29
C LEU A 97 10.90 -5.34 -7.28
N SER A 98 10.26 -6.29 -6.59
CA SER A 98 10.95 -7.16 -5.63
C SER A 98 12.04 -8.01 -6.28
N LEU A 99 11.78 -8.50 -7.50
CA LEU A 99 12.72 -9.33 -8.24
C LEU A 99 13.95 -8.53 -8.70
N ILE A 100 13.75 -7.29 -9.18
CA ILE A 100 14.85 -6.38 -9.56
C ILE A 100 15.77 -6.12 -8.36
N VAL A 101 15.18 -5.80 -7.20
CA VAL A 101 15.93 -5.55 -5.96
C VAL A 101 16.66 -6.81 -5.49
N ALA A 102 16.03 -7.98 -5.58
CA ALA A 102 16.67 -9.24 -5.20
C ALA A 102 17.90 -9.55 -6.07
N VAL A 103 17.77 -9.44 -7.40
CA VAL A 103 18.90 -9.66 -8.33
C VAL A 103 20.02 -8.65 -8.09
N ALA A 104 19.69 -7.37 -7.89
CA ALA A 104 20.66 -6.33 -7.60
C ALA A 104 21.43 -6.61 -6.28
N ALA A 105 20.72 -7.03 -5.23
CA ALA A 105 21.34 -7.36 -3.95
C ALA A 105 22.29 -8.57 -4.06
N PHE A 106 21.89 -9.63 -4.76
CA PHE A 106 22.76 -10.79 -5.00
C PHE A 106 24.02 -10.43 -5.78
N ASN A 107 23.89 -9.55 -6.77
CA ASN A 107 25.03 -9.07 -7.56
C ASN A 107 26.04 -8.33 -6.67
N ILE A 108 25.56 -7.42 -5.82
CA ILE A 108 26.39 -6.69 -4.85
C ILE A 108 27.10 -7.66 -3.88
N ILE A 109 26.39 -8.66 -3.33
CA ILE A 109 26.96 -9.65 -2.41
C ILE A 109 28.07 -10.46 -3.10
N THR A 110 27.83 -10.90 -4.34
CA THR A 110 28.81 -11.67 -5.11
C THR A 110 30.07 -10.85 -5.37
N SER A 111 29.91 -9.59 -5.80
CA SER A 111 31.03 -8.70 -6.08
C SER A 111 31.84 -8.37 -4.82
N LEU A 112 31.18 -8.06 -3.71
CA LEU A 112 31.85 -7.80 -2.42
C LEU A 112 32.57 -9.05 -1.90
N GLY A 113 31.96 -10.24 -2.04
CA GLY A 113 32.56 -11.49 -1.60
C GLY A 113 33.89 -11.79 -2.30
N LEU A 114 33.95 -11.59 -3.62
CA LEU A 114 35.20 -11.72 -4.39
C LEU A 114 36.26 -10.71 -3.91
N MET A 115 35.88 -9.45 -3.72
CA MET A 115 36.79 -8.39 -3.25
C MET A 115 37.36 -8.68 -1.86
N VAL A 116 36.56 -9.23 -0.95
CA VAL A 116 37.03 -9.61 0.40
C VAL A 116 38.07 -10.72 0.34
N MET A 117 37.90 -11.70 -0.54
CA MET A 117 38.85 -12.81 -0.70
C MET A 117 40.19 -12.34 -1.27
N GLU A 118 40.18 -11.41 -2.24
CA GLU A 118 41.41 -10.80 -2.78
C GLU A 118 42.17 -10.01 -1.71
N LYS A 119 41.46 -9.22 -0.90
CA LYS A 119 42.07 -8.43 0.18
C LYS A 119 42.64 -9.28 1.32
N GLN A 120 42.05 -10.44 1.61
CA GLN A 120 42.62 -11.41 2.55
C GLN A 120 43.97 -11.97 2.07
N GLY A 121 44.10 -12.22 0.76
CA GLY A 121 45.37 -12.66 0.15
C GLY A 121 46.47 -11.60 0.23
N GLU A 122 46.14 -10.33 0.00
CA GLU A 122 47.08 -9.21 0.11
C GLU A 122 47.53 -8.97 1.57
N VAL A 123 46.61 -9.10 2.54
CA VAL A 123 46.91 -8.96 3.97
C VAL A 123 47.83 -10.08 4.47
N ALA A 124 47.69 -11.30 3.95
CA ALA A 124 48.58 -12.42 4.32
C ALA A 124 50.03 -12.18 3.89
N ILE A 125 50.25 -11.54 2.73
CA ILE A 125 51.60 -11.19 2.25
C ILE A 125 52.20 -10.03 3.07
N LEU A 126 51.38 -9.05 3.46
CA LEU A 126 51.84 -7.95 4.34
C LEU A 126 52.17 -8.45 5.76
N GLN A 127 51.45 -9.45 6.27
CA GLN A 127 51.76 -10.12 7.54
C GLN A 127 53.09 -10.87 7.49
N THR A 128 53.44 -11.53 6.38
CA THR A 128 54.75 -12.21 6.25
C THR A 128 55.93 -11.24 6.08
N GLN A 129 55.69 -10.00 5.66
CA GLN A 129 56.70 -8.93 5.58
C GLN A 129 56.91 -8.16 6.91
N GLY A 130 56.31 -8.62 8.02
CA GLY A 130 56.58 -8.06 9.34
C GLY A 130 55.64 -6.93 9.76
N ALA A 131 54.44 -6.84 9.18
CA ALA A 131 53.35 -6.06 9.77
C ALA A 131 52.84 -6.77 11.04
N ASP A 132 53.63 -6.73 12.10
CA ASP A 132 53.24 -7.21 13.42
C ASP A 132 52.14 -6.30 13.98
N ALA A 133 51.15 -6.94 14.57
CA ALA A 133 49.91 -6.34 15.03
C ALA A 133 50.11 -5.49 16.30
N ALA A 134 50.92 -4.42 16.26
CA ALA A 134 51.06 -3.51 17.40
C ALA A 134 51.69 -2.17 17.04
N ASP A 135 51.03 -1.34 16.22
CA ASP A 135 51.13 0.11 16.42
C ASP A 135 49.76 0.70 16.74
N ARG A 136 49.38 0.53 18.00
CA ARG A 136 48.17 1.09 18.63
C ARG A 136 48.44 2.50 19.17
N SER A 137 49.31 3.28 18.52
CA SER A 137 49.62 4.67 18.90
C SER A 137 48.60 5.72 18.41
N TRP A 138 47.54 5.28 17.72
CA TRP A 138 46.56 6.18 17.10
C TRP A 138 45.67 7.06 18.02
N PRO A 139 45.61 6.94 19.37
CA PRO A 139 44.81 7.90 20.15
C PRO A 139 45.39 9.32 20.20
N CYS A 140 46.69 9.51 19.96
CA CYS A 140 47.34 10.79 20.28
C CYS A 140 47.29 11.85 19.17
N LEU A 141 46.96 11.49 17.92
CA LEU A 141 46.92 12.48 16.83
C LEU A 141 45.69 13.42 16.88
N TRP A 142 44.64 13.04 17.62
CA TRP A 142 43.41 13.83 17.74
C TRP A 142 43.51 15.00 18.73
N CYS A 143 44.59 15.12 19.51
CA CYS A 143 44.78 16.24 20.45
C CYS A 143 45.29 17.54 19.80
N ARG A 144 45.66 17.54 18.51
CA ARG A 144 46.23 18.73 17.83
C ARG A 144 45.25 19.48 16.93
N VAL A 145 44.01 19.01 16.78
CA VAL A 145 43.01 19.65 15.92
C VAL A 145 42.16 20.63 16.76
N PRO A 146 42.14 21.94 16.45
CA PRO A 146 41.27 22.88 17.13
C PRO A 146 39.82 22.61 16.72
N ALA A 147 39.01 22.12 17.66
CA ALA A 147 37.61 21.85 17.43
C ALA A 147 36.82 23.15 17.20
N PRO A 148 36.00 23.28 16.13
CA PRO A 148 35.07 24.38 15.99
C PRO A 148 34.02 24.34 17.11
N GLY A 149 33.79 25.48 17.76
CA GLY A 149 33.10 25.63 19.05
C GLY A 149 31.63 25.19 19.16
N LEU A 150 31.07 24.50 18.17
CA LEU A 150 29.66 24.08 18.18
C LEU A 150 29.44 22.64 18.68
N LEU A 151 30.48 21.81 18.79
CA LEU A 151 30.34 20.41 19.24
C LEU A 151 30.76 20.17 20.70
N ALA A 152 31.27 21.19 21.40
CA ALA A 152 31.74 21.07 22.79
C ALA A 152 30.63 20.76 23.82
N ARG A 153 29.35 21.00 23.49
CA ARG A 153 28.22 20.71 24.41
C ARG A 153 27.75 19.26 24.39
N TYR A 154 28.11 18.46 23.38
CA TYR A 154 27.61 17.09 23.26
C TYR A 154 28.57 16.01 23.82
N TRP A 155 29.85 16.34 24.02
CA TRP A 155 30.89 15.38 24.43
C TRP A 155 31.39 15.57 25.87
N GLY A 156 30.57 16.13 26.76
CA GLY A 156 30.91 16.38 28.16
C GLY A 156 30.88 15.15 29.10
N ARG A 157 30.94 13.91 28.59
CA ARG A 157 30.75 12.70 29.45
C ARG A 157 31.66 11.51 29.16
N TYR A 158 32.70 11.66 28.34
CA TYR A 158 33.71 10.61 28.20
C TYR A 158 35.07 11.11 28.70
N SER A 159 35.17 11.23 30.03
CA SER A 159 36.45 11.33 30.72
C SER A 159 37.15 9.98 30.65
N VAL A 160 37.86 9.72 29.54
CA VAL A 160 38.76 8.56 29.45
C VAL A 160 39.94 8.84 30.36
N ARG A 161 39.98 8.10 31.47
CA ARG A 161 41.02 8.15 32.49
C ARG A 161 42.28 7.49 31.91
N CYS A 162 43.30 8.29 31.58
CA CYS A 162 44.62 7.77 31.24
C CYS A 162 45.28 7.21 32.49
N SER A 163 45.61 5.92 32.49
CA SER A 163 46.49 5.29 33.48
C SER A 163 47.90 5.25 32.89
N PRO A 164 48.94 5.75 33.59
CA PRO A 164 50.30 5.58 33.12
C PRO A 164 50.75 4.14 33.43
N ALA A 165 51.29 3.46 32.42
CA ALA A 165 52.05 2.22 32.61
C ALA A 165 53.48 2.61 33.01
N SER A 166 53.94 2.04 34.12
CA SER A 166 55.35 1.98 34.54
C SER A 166 56.14 1.00 33.69
#